data_AF-A0A3M1DZT6-F1
#
_entry.id   AF-A0A3M1DZT6-F1
#
_cell.length_a   1.000
_cell.length_b   1.000
_cell.length_c   1.000
_cell.angle_alpha   90.00
_cell.angle_beta   90.00
_cell.angle_gamma   90.00
#
_symmetry.space_group_name_H-M   'P 1'
#
loop_
_entity.id
_entity.type
_entity.pdbx_description
1 polymer ?
#
loop_
_entity_poly.entity_id
_entity_poly.type
_entity_poly.pdbx_seq_one_letter_code
_entity_poly.pdbx_strand_id
1 'polypeptide(L)'
;MSKRGSVKKAVLAYSGGLDTSIILKWLIEEYGCEVIAFSADLGQGEELDFIPEKAKQTGASKSYVLDLREEFVRDFVFPMFRANAIYEGRYFLGTSIARPLIAKAQMEIAKKEGADAVSHGATGKGNDQVRFELSYYHFDPSVTVIAPWREWDLNSRSALEAYAKKHGIPVPTSKKFPWSSDRNLLHISFEGDVLEDP
;
A
#
# COMPACT_ATOMS: atom_id res chain seq x y z
N MET A 1 3.47 10.90 -26.12
CA MET A 1 2.30 11.14 -25.25
C MET A 1 2.73 10.80 -23.83
N SER A 2 2.49 11.66 -22.83
CA SER A 2 2.92 11.35 -21.46
C SER A 2 2.19 10.10 -20.96
N LYS A 3 2.90 9.21 -20.24
CA LYS A 3 2.32 7.99 -19.62
C LYS A 3 1.08 8.29 -18.75
N ARG A 4 0.95 9.53 -18.27
CA ARG A 4 -0.14 9.98 -17.39
C ARG A 4 -1.52 9.96 -18.03
N GLY A 5 -1.64 10.14 -19.36
CA GLY A 5 -2.93 10.24 -20.04
C GLY A 5 -3.54 8.94 -20.57
N SER A 6 -2.84 7.80 -20.44
CA SER A 6 -3.32 6.51 -20.99
C SER A 6 -4.03 5.60 -19.99
N VAL A 7 -3.85 5.84 -18.69
CA VAL A 7 -4.43 5.00 -17.63
C VAL A 7 -5.88 5.41 -17.42
N LYS A 8 -6.83 4.50 -17.64
CA LYS A 8 -8.25 4.78 -17.43
C LYS A 8 -8.73 4.33 -16.05
N LYS A 9 -8.16 3.25 -15.53
CA LYS A 9 -8.51 2.68 -14.23
C LYS A 9 -7.27 2.13 -13.52
N ALA A 10 -7.13 2.43 -12.24
CA ALA A 10 -6.05 1.95 -11.39
C ALA A 10 -6.56 1.28 -10.11
N VAL A 11 -5.91 0.20 -9.68
CA VAL A 11 -6.12 -0.38 -8.35
C VAL A 11 -5.01 0.09 -7.41
N LEU A 12 -5.38 0.81 -6.35
CA LEU A 12 -4.47 1.30 -5.32
C LEU A 12 -4.45 0.36 -4.11
N ALA A 13 -3.27 -0.14 -3.75
CA ALA A 13 -3.02 -0.70 -2.43
C ALA A 13 -3.15 0.42 -1.38
N TYR A 14 -4.25 0.39 -0.64
CA TYR A 14 -4.74 1.45 0.22
C TYR A 14 -4.73 0.97 1.68
N SER A 15 -4.01 1.67 2.56
CA SER A 15 -3.93 1.30 3.99
C SER A 15 -4.89 2.11 4.87
N GLY A 16 -5.60 3.10 4.31
CA GLY A 16 -6.35 4.06 5.10
C GLY A 16 -5.49 5.14 5.76
N GLY A 17 -4.17 5.08 5.63
CA GLY A 17 -3.25 6.11 6.10
C GLY A 17 -3.38 7.43 5.33
N LEU A 18 -2.77 8.50 5.88
CA LEU A 18 -2.76 9.82 5.24
C LEU A 18 -2.18 9.75 3.82
N ASP A 19 -1.04 9.10 3.67
CA ASP A 19 -0.30 9.05 2.41
C ASP A 19 -1.11 8.35 1.32
N THR A 20 -1.70 7.17 1.60
CA THR A 20 -2.54 6.47 0.63
C THR A 20 -3.84 7.21 0.32
N SER A 21 -4.40 8.00 1.24
CA SER A 21 -5.52 8.89 0.95
C SER A 21 -5.14 10.03 0.02
N ILE A 22 -3.97 10.63 0.23
CA ILE A 22 -3.44 11.67 -0.67
C ILE A 22 -3.17 11.06 -2.05
N ILE A 23 -2.54 9.89 -2.12
CA ILE A 23 -2.30 9.16 -3.38
C ILE A 23 -3.60 8.91 -4.13
N LEU A 24 -4.63 8.44 -3.44
CA LEU A 24 -5.93 8.18 -4.05
C LEU A 24 -6.45 9.44 -4.76
N LYS A 25 -6.45 10.56 -4.05
CA LYS A 25 -6.92 11.84 -4.60
C LYS A 25 -6.03 12.34 -5.73
N TRP A 26 -4.72 12.19 -5.57
CA TRP A 26 -3.71 12.59 -6.56
C TRP A 26 -3.84 11.80 -7.87
N LEU A 27 -4.08 10.49 -7.80
CA LEU A 27 -4.36 9.66 -8.99
C LEU A 27 -5.59 10.17 -9.75
N ILE A 28 -6.66 10.52 -9.04
CA ILE A 28 -7.87 11.08 -9.67
C ILE A 28 -7.56 12.41 -10.37
N GLU A 29 -6.76 13.29 -9.77
CA GLU A 29 -6.49 14.63 -10.32
C GLU A 29 -5.44 14.64 -11.43
N GLU A 30 -4.32 13.95 -11.23
CA GLU A 30 -3.17 13.99 -12.15
C GLU A 30 -3.29 13.00 -13.32
N TYR A 31 -3.91 11.83 -13.07
CA TYR A 31 -4.14 10.84 -14.12
C TYR A 31 -5.56 10.93 -14.70
N GLY A 32 -6.51 11.57 -14.01
CA GLY A 32 -7.90 11.62 -14.47
C GLY A 32 -8.56 10.23 -14.53
N CYS A 33 -8.04 9.26 -13.79
CA CYS A 33 -8.43 7.86 -13.88
C CYS A 33 -9.41 7.46 -12.77
N GLU A 34 -10.16 6.40 -13.03
CA GLU A 34 -10.97 5.73 -12.00
C GLU A 34 -10.05 5.01 -11.02
N VAL A 35 -10.22 5.22 -9.71
CA VAL A 35 -9.39 4.58 -8.69
C VAL A 35 -10.22 3.63 -7.84
N ILE A 36 -9.78 2.37 -7.80
CA ILE A 36 -10.30 1.34 -6.90
C ILE A 36 -9.34 1.19 -5.73
N ALA A 37 -9.84 1.33 -4.51
CA ALA A 37 -9.06 1.08 -3.30
C ALA A 37 -9.08 -0.42 -2.96
N PHE A 38 -7.93 -0.96 -2.58
CA PHE A 38 -7.79 -2.34 -2.13
C PHE A 38 -6.98 -2.41 -0.83
N SER A 39 -7.48 -3.16 0.14
CA SER A 39 -6.83 -3.45 1.42
C SER A 39 -6.88 -4.94 1.72
N ALA A 40 -5.78 -5.47 2.24
CA ALA A 40 -5.64 -6.86 2.63
C ALA A 40 -5.68 -6.98 4.16
N ASP A 41 -6.67 -7.71 4.69
CA ASP A 41 -6.64 -8.14 6.08
C ASP A 41 -5.66 -9.30 6.24
N LEU A 42 -4.55 -9.01 6.91
CA LEU A 42 -3.52 -9.94 7.31
C LEU A 42 -3.38 -9.96 8.83
N GLY A 43 -4.40 -9.53 9.59
CA GLY A 43 -4.42 -9.51 11.05
C GLY A 43 -4.02 -8.18 11.68
N GLN A 44 -4.23 -7.06 10.98
CA GLN A 44 -3.97 -5.71 11.51
C GLN A 44 -4.96 -5.33 12.61
N GLY A 45 -6.17 -5.90 12.58
CA GLY A 45 -7.24 -5.63 13.54
C GLY A 45 -8.15 -4.49 13.10
N GLU A 46 -8.59 -3.67 14.05
CA GLU A 46 -9.56 -2.56 13.85
C GLU A 46 -9.09 -1.46 12.86
N GLU A 47 -7.84 -1.54 12.37
CA GLU A 47 -7.27 -0.62 11.38
C GLU A 47 -8.01 -0.66 10.03
N LEU A 48 -8.82 -1.68 9.76
CA LEU A 48 -9.49 -1.87 8.47
C LEU A 48 -10.96 -1.44 8.46
N ASP A 49 -11.61 -1.31 9.62
CA ASP A 49 -13.08 -1.12 9.71
C ASP A 49 -13.56 0.16 9.04
N PHE A 50 -12.73 1.22 9.06
CA PHE A 50 -13.07 2.52 8.48
C PHE A 50 -12.66 2.66 7.00
N ILE A 51 -11.92 1.69 6.45
CA ILE A 51 -11.33 1.80 5.11
C ILE A 51 -12.37 1.99 4.01
N PRO A 52 -13.46 1.19 3.91
CA PRO A 52 -14.40 1.31 2.82
C PRO A 52 -15.03 2.71 2.73
N GLU A 53 -15.46 3.23 3.88
CA GLU A 53 -16.08 4.56 3.97
C GLU A 53 -15.06 5.66 3.69
N LYS A 54 -13.86 5.58 4.28
CA LYS A 54 -12.81 6.57 4.06
C LYS A 54 -12.33 6.62 2.60
N ALA A 55 -12.16 5.46 1.97
CA ALA A 55 -11.76 5.37 0.56
C ALA A 55 -12.80 6.03 -0.35
N LYS A 56 -14.09 5.74 -0.12
CA LYS A 56 -15.20 6.34 -0.86
C LYS A 56 -15.27 7.85 -0.67
N GLN A 57 -15.15 8.35 0.57
CA GLN A 57 -15.11 9.79 0.87
C GLN A 57 -13.93 10.49 0.20
N THR A 58 -12.79 9.81 0.08
CA THR A 58 -11.60 10.34 -0.59
C THR A 58 -11.76 10.39 -2.12
N GLY A 59 -12.66 9.56 -2.69
CA GLY A 59 -13.01 9.56 -4.11
C GLY A 59 -12.90 8.21 -4.83
N ALA A 60 -12.69 7.10 -4.10
CA ALA A 60 -12.63 5.77 -4.73
C ALA A 60 -13.95 5.43 -5.42
N SER A 61 -13.91 4.86 -6.62
CA SER A 61 -15.11 4.32 -7.28
C SER A 61 -15.61 3.06 -6.58
N LYS A 62 -14.67 2.28 -6.03
CA LYS A 62 -14.91 1.01 -5.34
C LYS A 62 -13.84 0.79 -4.28
N SER A 63 -14.20 0.07 -3.22
CA SER A 63 -13.27 -0.35 -2.17
C SER A 63 -13.39 -1.85 -1.94
N TYR A 64 -12.27 -2.54 -1.87
CA TYR A 64 -12.14 -3.95 -1.56
C TYR A 64 -11.36 -4.12 -0.27
N VAL A 65 -11.92 -4.86 0.67
CA VAL A 65 -11.20 -5.37 1.85
C VAL A 65 -11.29 -6.89 1.78
N LEU A 66 -10.16 -7.56 1.58
CA LEU A 66 -10.11 -9.02 1.47
C LEU A 66 -9.50 -9.63 2.73
N ASP A 67 -10.20 -10.60 3.30
CA ASP A 67 -9.64 -11.46 4.35
C ASP A 67 -8.64 -12.45 3.73
N LEU A 68 -7.36 -12.20 3.97
CA LEU A 68 -6.25 -13.01 3.48
C LEU A 68 -5.48 -13.68 4.63
N ARG A 69 -6.03 -13.67 5.85
CA ARG A 69 -5.35 -14.18 7.05
C ARG A 69 -5.00 -15.66 6.95
N GLU A 70 -5.95 -16.48 6.53
CA GLU A 70 -5.75 -17.92 6.38
C GLU A 70 -4.73 -18.23 5.27
N GLU A 71 -4.86 -17.59 4.11
CA GLU A 71 -3.91 -17.75 3.00
C GLU A 71 -2.50 -17.30 3.40
N PHE A 72 -2.39 -16.17 4.12
CA PHE A 72 -1.13 -15.66 4.61
C PHE A 72 -0.40 -16.67 5.49
N VAL A 73 -1.10 -17.25 6.47
CA VAL A 73 -0.47 -18.22 7.37
C VAL A 73 -0.13 -19.52 6.63
N ARG A 74 -1.11 -20.08 5.90
CA ARG A 74 -0.99 -21.39 5.26
C ARG A 74 0.05 -21.41 4.13
N ASP A 75 0.00 -20.42 3.24
CA ASP A 75 0.72 -20.45 1.96
C ASP A 75 1.99 -19.60 1.96
N PHE A 76 2.19 -18.74 2.98
CA PHE A 76 3.36 -17.87 3.07
C PHE A 76 4.17 -18.12 4.35
N VAL A 77 3.55 -18.00 5.53
CA VAL A 77 4.25 -18.14 6.82
C VAL A 77 4.76 -19.57 7.04
N PHE A 78 3.90 -20.59 6.92
CA PHE A 78 4.31 -21.98 7.16
C PHE A 78 5.40 -22.48 6.21
N PRO A 79 5.38 -22.23 4.88
CA PRO A 79 6.50 -22.55 4.01
C PRO A 79 7.79 -21.83 4.40
N MET A 80 7.73 -20.54 4.72
CA MET A 80 8.89 -19.75 5.15
C MET A 80 9.53 -20.32 6.42
N PHE A 81 8.72 -20.73 7.39
CA PHE A 81 9.19 -21.34 8.64
C PHE A 81 9.77 -22.73 8.42
N ARG A 82 9.19 -23.56 7.54
CA ARG A 82 9.78 -24.86 7.17
C ARG A 82 11.17 -24.71 6.55
N ALA A 83 11.42 -23.59 5.86
CA ALA A 83 12.73 -23.26 5.31
C ALA A 83 13.71 -22.67 6.33
N ASN A 84 13.28 -22.43 7.58
CA ASN A 84 14.03 -21.70 8.60
C ASN A 84 14.58 -20.36 8.08
N ALA A 85 13.75 -19.64 7.31
CA ALA A 85 14.19 -18.40 6.69
C ALA A 85 14.39 -17.29 7.74
N ILE A 86 15.64 -16.87 7.90
CA ILE A 86 16.04 -15.78 8.81
C ILE A 86 17.01 -14.89 8.04
N TYR A 87 16.62 -13.63 7.84
CA TYR A 87 17.45 -12.64 7.18
C TYR A 87 18.51 -12.11 8.14
N GLU A 88 19.76 -12.10 7.69
CA GLU A 88 20.93 -11.64 8.46
C GLU A 88 21.01 -12.22 9.89
N GLY A 89 20.52 -13.45 10.06
CA GLY A 89 20.55 -14.19 11.33
C GLY A 89 19.64 -13.64 12.44
N ARG A 90 18.81 -12.62 12.17
CA ARG A 90 17.95 -11.98 13.20
C ARG A 90 16.52 -11.73 12.78
N TYR A 91 16.27 -11.41 11.51
CA TYR A 91 14.98 -10.92 11.07
C TYR A 91 14.12 -12.04 10.44
N PHE A 92 12.95 -12.29 11.04
CA PHE A 92 11.98 -13.31 10.61
C PHE A 92 11.07 -12.88 9.46
N LEU A 93 11.45 -11.85 8.70
CA LEU A 93 10.84 -11.50 7.41
C LEU A 93 9.34 -11.15 7.42
N GLY A 94 8.75 -10.82 8.58
CA GLY A 94 7.30 -10.62 8.74
C GLY A 94 6.70 -9.54 7.82
N THR A 95 7.46 -8.49 7.54
CA THR A 95 7.08 -7.44 6.58
C THR A 95 7.18 -8.04 5.19
N SER A 96 8.38 -8.50 4.84
CA SER A 96 8.75 -8.95 3.50
C SER A 96 7.82 -10.00 2.92
N ILE A 97 7.42 -10.98 3.74
CA ILE A 97 6.65 -12.14 3.29
C ILE A 97 5.17 -11.82 3.00
N ALA A 98 4.63 -10.75 3.59
CA ALA A 98 3.26 -10.31 3.34
C ALA A 98 3.08 -9.63 1.96
N ARG A 99 4.10 -8.92 1.46
CA ARG A 99 3.97 -8.05 0.27
C ARG A 99 3.61 -8.81 -1.01
N PRO A 100 4.21 -9.98 -1.30
CA PRO A 100 3.81 -10.77 -2.46
C PRO A 100 2.34 -11.20 -2.43
N LEU A 101 1.78 -11.51 -1.26
CA LEU A 101 0.35 -11.85 -1.12
C LEU A 101 -0.55 -10.64 -1.39
N ILE A 102 -0.20 -9.47 -0.84
CA ILE A 102 -0.95 -8.23 -1.11
C ILE A 102 -0.90 -7.92 -2.62
N ALA A 103 0.28 -8.02 -3.24
CA ALA A 103 0.46 -7.77 -4.66
C ALA A 103 -0.35 -8.77 -5.52
N LYS A 104 -0.35 -10.06 -5.17
CA LYS A 104 -1.16 -11.09 -5.83
C LYS A 104 -2.64 -10.70 -5.83
N ALA A 105 -3.21 -10.44 -4.67
CA ALA A 105 -4.62 -10.08 -4.53
C ALA A 105 -4.97 -8.77 -5.27
N GLN A 106 -4.06 -7.80 -5.25
CA GLN A 106 -4.22 -6.55 -6.00
C GLN A 106 -4.27 -6.80 -7.52
N MET A 107 -3.38 -7.65 -8.05
CA MET A 107 -3.36 -8.01 -9.47
C MET A 107 -4.61 -8.81 -9.88
N GLU A 108 -5.12 -9.68 -9.00
CA GLU A 108 -6.39 -10.38 -9.23
C GLU A 108 -7.58 -9.40 -9.32
N ILE A 109 -7.62 -8.38 -8.45
CA ILE A 109 -8.63 -7.32 -8.52
C ILE A 109 -8.45 -6.49 -9.79
N ALA A 110 -7.21 -6.12 -10.15
CA ALA A 110 -6.94 -5.37 -11.36
C ALA A 110 -7.46 -6.10 -12.60
N LYS A 111 -7.18 -7.40 -12.71
CA LYS A 111 -7.71 -8.25 -13.77
C LYS A 111 -9.24 -8.34 -13.74
N LYS A 112 -9.83 -8.54 -12.56
CA LYS A 112 -11.30 -8.64 -12.39
C LYS A 112 -12.03 -7.36 -12.81
N GLU A 113 -11.46 -6.20 -12.50
CA GLU A 113 -12.06 -4.89 -12.75
C GLU A 113 -11.68 -4.29 -14.10
N GLY A 114 -10.81 -4.96 -14.86
CA GLY A 114 -10.25 -4.45 -16.11
C GLY A 114 -9.47 -3.15 -15.89
N ALA A 115 -8.66 -3.10 -14.83
CA ALA A 115 -7.78 -1.97 -14.57
C ALA A 115 -6.48 -2.08 -15.39
N ASP A 116 -6.03 -0.96 -15.93
CA ASP A 116 -4.85 -0.89 -16.79
C ASP A 116 -3.56 -0.58 -15.99
N ALA A 117 -3.72 -0.27 -14.70
CA ALA A 117 -2.63 0.07 -13.80
C ALA A 117 -2.86 -0.41 -12.36
N VAL A 118 -1.75 -0.54 -11.63
CA VAL A 118 -1.71 -0.71 -10.17
C VAL A 118 -0.87 0.38 -9.53
N SER A 119 -1.23 0.76 -8.31
CA SER A 119 -0.47 1.76 -7.53
C SER A 119 -0.28 1.32 -6.08
N HIS A 120 0.78 1.80 -5.44
CA HIS A 120 1.10 1.52 -4.05
C HIS A 120 1.64 2.75 -3.31
N GLY A 121 1.52 2.74 -1.99
CA GLY A 121 2.01 3.81 -1.11
C GLY A 121 3.44 3.64 -0.59
N ALA A 122 4.16 2.58 -0.97
CA ALA A 122 5.55 2.39 -0.52
C ALA A 122 6.46 3.56 -0.96
N THR A 123 7.32 4.02 -0.05
CA THR A 123 8.22 5.17 -0.29
C THR A 123 9.32 4.81 -1.30
N GLY A 124 9.87 5.84 -1.97
CA GLY A 124 10.95 5.67 -2.95
C GLY A 124 12.30 5.23 -2.36
N LYS A 125 12.43 5.14 -1.03
CA LYS A 125 13.68 4.76 -0.35
C LYS A 125 13.60 3.37 0.33
N GLY A 126 12.40 2.84 0.53
CA GLY A 126 12.18 1.59 1.26
C GLY A 126 12.24 0.35 0.38
N ASN A 127 12.27 -0.82 1.03
CA ASN A 127 12.29 -2.12 0.37
C ASN A 127 10.93 -2.52 -0.24
N ASP A 128 9.83 -2.01 0.31
CA ASP A 128 8.48 -2.44 -0.08
C ASP A 128 8.13 -2.11 -1.53
N GLN A 129 8.67 -1.02 -2.09
CA GLN A 129 8.47 -0.70 -3.51
C GLN A 129 8.98 -1.85 -4.41
N VAL A 130 10.14 -2.41 -4.09
CA VAL A 130 10.75 -3.50 -4.86
C VAL A 130 9.92 -4.78 -4.70
N ARG A 131 9.47 -5.07 -3.48
CA ARG A 131 8.65 -6.25 -3.17
C ARG A 131 7.32 -6.22 -3.93
N PHE A 132 6.65 -5.07 -3.95
CA PHE A 132 5.42 -4.89 -4.72
C PHE A 132 5.66 -5.00 -6.21
N GLU A 133 6.61 -4.24 -6.75
CA GLU A 133 6.83 -4.14 -8.19
C GLU A 133 7.29 -5.46 -8.81
N LEU A 134 8.26 -6.15 -8.20
CA LEU A 134 8.67 -7.46 -8.69
C LEU A 134 7.52 -8.48 -8.64
N SER A 135 6.64 -8.39 -7.63
CA SER A 135 5.46 -9.25 -7.53
C SER A 135 4.44 -8.91 -8.61
N TYR A 136 4.19 -7.63 -8.91
CA TYR A 136 3.30 -7.26 -10.01
C TYR A 136 3.80 -7.80 -11.35
N TYR A 137 5.09 -7.60 -11.66
CA TYR A 137 5.68 -8.07 -12.91
C TYR A 137 5.74 -9.59 -13.02
N HIS A 138 5.73 -10.31 -11.90
CA HIS A 138 5.57 -11.77 -11.91
C HIS A 138 4.20 -12.19 -12.45
N PHE A 139 3.12 -11.48 -12.08
CA PHE A 139 1.76 -11.80 -12.53
C PHE A 139 1.42 -11.23 -13.91
N ASP A 140 1.87 -10.02 -14.19
CA ASP A 140 1.72 -9.37 -15.48
C ASP A 140 2.90 -8.42 -15.75
N PRO A 141 3.87 -8.79 -16.60
CA PRO A 141 5.02 -7.95 -16.91
C PRO A 141 4.64 -6.70 -17.72
N SER A 142 3.42 -6.62 -18.26
CA SER A 142 2.94 -5.47 -19.05
C SER A 142 2.16 -4.44 -18.23
N VAL A 143 1.87 -4.74 -16.96
CA VAL A 143 1.07 -3.85 -16.10
C VAL A 143 1.78 -2.50 -15.92
N THR A 144 0.99 -1.43 -15.99
CA THR A 144 1.51 -0.10 -15.63
C THR A 144 1.53 0.04 -14.11
N VAL A 145 2.71 0.23 -13.53
CA VAL A 145 2.86 0.57 -12.11
C VAL A 145 2.96 2.08 -11.96
N ILE A 146 2.12 2.66 -11.10
CA ILE A 146 2.18 4.06 -10.70
C ILE A 146 2.70 4.13 -9.27
N ALA A 147 3.84 4.80 -9.06
CA ALA A 147 4.48 4.92 -7.75
C ALA A 147 4.62 6.41 -7.38
N PRO A 148 3.58 7.00 -6.75
CA PRO A 148 3.48 8.45 -6.56
C PRO A 148 4.69 9.06 -5.85
N TRP A 149 5.25 8.38 -4.84
CA TRP A 149 6.46 8.82 -4.13
C TRP A 149 7.70 9.02 -5.02
N ARG A 150 7.69 8.52 -6.26
CA ARG A 150 8.75 8.73 -7.26
C ARG A 150 8.33 9.66 -8.40
N GLU A 151 7.09 10.13 -8.41
CA GLU A 151 6.51 10.87 -9.54
C GLU A 151 5.98 12.25 -9.18
N TRP A 152 5.49 12.44 -7.95
CA TRP A 152 4.89 13.68 -7.50
C TRP A 152 5.94 14.66 -6.95
N ASP A 153 5.51 15.90 -6.71
CA ASP A 153 6.33 16.93 -6.07
C ASP A 153 5.99 17.12 -4.57
N LEU A 154 5.21 16.21 -3.97
CA LEU A 154 4.81 16.25 -2.56
C LEU A 154 5.93 15.70 -1.66
N ASN A 155 7.03 16.45 -1.59
CA ASN A 155 8.32 16.00 -1.03
C ASN A 155 8.51 16.26 0.47
N SER A 156 7.48 16.76 1.17
CA SER A 156 7.55 17.02 2.60
C SER A 156 6.25 16.69 3.31
N ARG A 157 6.33 16.44 4.62
CA ARG A 157 5.15 16.25 5.46
C ARG A 157 4.21 17.45 5.40
N SER A 158 4.75 18.66 5.42
CA SER A 158 3.95 19.90 5.31
C SER A 158 3.25 20.02 3.96
N ALA A 159 3.89 19.59 2.86
CA ALA A 159 3.27 19.57 1.54
C ALA A 159 2.10 18.55 1.49
N LEU A 160 2.29 17.37 2.07
CA LEU A 160 1.23 16.36 2.20
C LEU A 160 0.06 16.87 3.04
N GLU A 161 0.32 17.53 4.17
CA GLU A 161 -0.72 18.10 5.04
C GLU A 161 -1.47 19.25 4.36
N ALA A 162 -0.76 20.10 3.61
CA ALA A 162 -1.37 21.17 2.83
C ALA A 162 -2.26 20.61 1.71
N TYR A 163 -1.80 19.57 1.02
CA TYR A 163 -2.59 18.85 0.01
C TYR A 163 -3.84 18.23 0.67
N ALA A 164 -3.67 17.49 1.75
CA ALA A 164 -4.78 16.88 2.47
C ALA A 164 -5.84 17.92 2.90
N LYS A 165 -5.41 19.04 3.48
CA LYS A 165 -6.29 20.15 3.87
C LYS A 165 -7.04 20.75 2.68
N LYS A 166 -6.35 21.00 1.56
CA LYS A 166 -6.95 21.54 0.33
C LYS A 166 -8.06 20.62 -0.21
N HIS A 167 -7.90 19.32 -0.07
CA HIS A 167 -8.82 18.32 -0.61
C HIS A 167 -9.78 17.72 0.45
N GLY A 168 -9.83 18.30 1.65
CA GLY A 168 -10.73 17.84 2.71
C GLY A 168 -10.41 16.45 3.28
N ILE A 169 -9.18 15.97 3.11
CA ILE A 169 -8.71 14.69 3.65
C ILE A 169 -8.36 14.90 5.13
N PRO A 170 -8.98 14.16 6.07
CA PRO A 170 -8.69 14.30 7.49
C PRO A 170 -7.22 13.97 7.80
N VAL A 171 -6.50 14.95 8.34
CA VAL A 171 -5.14 14.77 8.87
C VAL A 171 -5.26 14.36 10.33
N PRO A 172 -4.66 13.22 10.75
CA PRO A 172 -4.65 12.82 12.16
C PRO A 172 -4.05 13.94 13.03
N THR A 173 -4.78 14.39 14.04
CA THR A 173 -4.40 15.54 14.89
C THR A 173 -3.42 15.17 16.00
N SER A 174 -3.17 13.89 16.25
CA SER A 174 -2.21 13.42 17.25
C SER A 174 -1.06 12.66 16.60
N LYS A 175 0.18 13.07 16.91
CA LYS A 175 1.35 12.19 16.84
C LYS A 175 1.14 11.11 17.90
N LYS A 176 0.38 10.06 17.59
CA LYS A 176 0.09 9.03 18.58
C LYS A 176 1.39 8.34 19.01
N PHE A 177 2.34 8.16 18.08
CA PHE A 177 3.67 7.62 18.35
C PHE A 177 4.72 8.16 17.36
N PRO A 178 5.98 8.39 17.77
CA PRO A 178 7.05 8.89 16.92
C PRO A 178 7.73 7.75 16.12
N TRP A 179 6.98 6.82 15.54
CA TRP A 179 7.57 5.74 14.72
C TRP A 179 6.60 5.31 13.63
N SER A 180 7.18 4.83 12.53
CA SER A 180 6.44 4.08 11.51
C SER A 180 6.26 2.65 12.00
N SER A 181 5.07 2.09 11.80
CA SER A 181 4.79 0.70 12.17
C SER A 181 4.04 -0.04 11.07
N ASP A 182 4.34 -1.33 10.94
CA ASP A 182 3.61 -2.27 10.09
C ASP A 182 3.23 -3.49 10.93
N ARG A 183 1.98 -3.94 10.80
CA ARG A 183 1.42 -5.03 11.60
C ARG A 183 0.78 -6.07 10.68
N ASN A 184 0.92 -7.34 11.07
CA ASN A 184 0.14 -8.46 10.55
C ASN A 184 0.12 -9.58 11.61
N LEU A 185 -0.47 -10.74 11.29
CA LEU A 185 -0.55 -11.89 12.20
C LEU A 185 0.82 -12.40 12.66
N LEU A 186 1.87 -12.20 11.86
CA LEU A 186 3.20 -12.72 12.14
C LEU A 186 4.03 -11.77 13.01
N HIS A 187 3.92 -10.45 12.82
CA HIS A 187 4.70 -9.51 13.62
C HIS A 187 4.14 -8.07 13.65
N ILE A 188 4.81 -7.24 14.44
CA ILE A 188 4.75 -5.79 14.33
C ILE A 188 6.19 -5.28 14.16
N SER A 189 6.46 -4.46 13.15
CA SER A 189 7.72 -3.72 13.01
C SER A 189 7.55 -2.28 13.43
N PHE A 190 8.64 -1.68 13.93
CA PHE A 190 8.74 -0.28 14.29
C PHE A 190 10.04 0.28 13.72
N GLU A 191 10.00 1.46 13.10
CA GLU A 191 11.17 2.12 12.52
C GLU A 191 11.04 3.65 12.54
N GLY A 192 12.15 4.33 12.30
CA GLY A 192 12.22 5.79 12.12
C GLY A 192 12.34 6.60 13.42
N ASP A 193 12.56 7.91 13.24
CA ASP A 193 12.68 8.90 14.31
C ASP A 193 13.74 8.47 15.35
N VAL A 194 13.40 8.42 16.64
CA VAL A 194 14.28 8.02 17.74
C VAL A 194 14.90 6.62 17.61
N LEU A 195 14.38 5.76 16.72
CA LEU A 195 14.92 4.42 16.48
C LEU A 195 16.06 4.37 15.45
N GLU A 196 16.39 5.49 14.81
CA GLU A 196 17.47 5.57 13.82
C GLU A 196 18.88 5.70 14.43
N ASP A 197 18.99 5.90 15.75
CA ASP A 197 20.26 5.98 16.50
C ASP A 197 20.55 4.65 17.24
N PRO A 198 21.48 3.81 16.73
CA PRO A 198 21.69 2.42 17.19
C PRO A 198 22.57 2.25 18.44
#